data_AF-Q7WAH8-F1
#
_entry.id   AF-Q7WAH8-F1
#
_cell.length_a   1.000
_cell.length_b   1.000
_cell.length_c   1.000
_cell.angle_alpha   90.00
_cell.angle_beta   90.00
_cell.angle_gamma   90.00
#
_symmetry.space_group_name_H-M   'P 1'
#
loop_
_entity.id
_entity.type
_entity.pdbx_description
1 polymer ?
#
loop_
_entity_poly.entity_id
_entity_poly.type
_entity_poly.pdbx_seq_one_letter_code
_entity_poly.pdbx_strand_id
1 'polypeptide(L)'
;MMRHERLRFWLAGLAAAATGWLCYAGLARLAGALGVATWIPYPALRRQWLLIGESWQSAEFSGAIADASVFLTALAAVAAYYCARIVYHLSFAPVRQRRARWLIAGWIVGTVAMVALSQSLGWLYGAFPGFARIGWLSAALGFAVLAGAASGFARAWGRLMRARKVPATE
;
A
#
# COMPACT_ATOMS: atom_id res chain seq x y z
N MET A 1 3.70 14.77 -36.22
CA MET A 1 4.05 13.71 -35.25
C MET A 1 3.54 13.97 -33.82
N MET A 2 3.70 15.16 -33.24
CA MET A 2 3.28 15.46 -31.84
C MET A 2 1.82 15.16 -31.45
N ARG A 3 0.86 15.21 -32.39
CA ARG A 3 -0.57 14.99 -32.10
C ARG A 3 -0.89 13.53 -31.72
N HIS A 4 -0.18 12.56 -32.30
CA HIS A 4 -0.38 11.14 -32.00
C HIS A 4 0.25 10.75 -30.66
N GLU A 5 1.41 11.31 -30.32
CA GLU A 5 2.06 11.08 -29.02
C GLU A 5 1.26 11.68 -27.86
N ARG A 6 0.72 12.90 -28.03
CA ARG A 6 -0.18 13.50 -27.05
C ARG A 6 -1.45 12.66 -26.83
N LEU A 7 -2.04 12.13 -27.90
CA LEU A 7 -3.22 11.26 -27.78
C LEU A 7 -2.88 9.96 -27.03
N ARG A 8 -1.76 9.30 -27.36
CA ARG A 8 -1.30 8.09 -26.64
C ARG A 8 -1.04 8.37 -25.17
N PHE A 9 -0.47 9.54 -24.85
CA PHE A 9 -0.25 9.96 -23.46
C PHE A 9 -1.56 10.12 -22.69
N TRP A 10 -2.55 10.83 -23.26
CA TRP A 10 -3.86 11.01 -22.62
C TRP A 10 -4.61 9.70 -22.44
N LEU A 11 -4.61 8.82 -23.46
CA LEU A 11 -5.21 7.50 -23.37
C LEU A 11 -4.52 6.62 -22.33
N ALA A 12 -3.18 6.67 -22.24
CA ALA A 12 -2.43 5.95 -21.22
C ALA A 12 -2.73 6.49 -19.81
N GLY A 13 -2.85 7.81 -19.65
CA GLY A 13 -3.23 8.43 -18.38
C GLY A 13 -4.63 8.04 -17.92
N LEU A 14 -5.60 8.06 -18.84
CA LEU A 14 -6.99 7.65 -18.56
C LEU A 14 -7.07 6.16 -18.22
N ALA A 15 -6.33 5.32 -18.96
CA ALA A 15 -6.21 3.89 -18.65
C ALA A 15 -5.55 3.65 -17.29
N ALA A 16 -4.52 4.42 -16.91
CA ALA A 16 -3.89 4.34 -15.60
C ALA A 16 -4.90 4.68 -14.49
N ALA A 17 -5.63 5.79 -14.63
CA ALA A 17 -6.61 6.22 -13.63
C ALA A 17 -7.73 5.16 -13.46
N ALA A 18 -8.31 4.68 -14.57
CA ALA A 18 -9.35 3.67 -14.54
C ALA A 18 -8.86 2.33 -13.96
N THR A 19 -7.67 1.88 -14.39
CA THR A 19 -7.06 0.64 -13.89
C THR A 19 -6.73 0.77 -12.40
N GLY A 20 -6.13 1.88 -11.98
CA GLY A 20 -5.77 2.11 -10.58
C GLY A 20 -7.00 2.08 -9.68
N TRP A 21 -8.09 2.74 -10.08
CA TRP A 21 -9.36 2.71 -9.35
C TRP A 21 -9.94 1.30 -9.26
N LEU A 22 -10.06 0.59 -10.39
CA LEU A 22 -10.63 -0.77 -10.43
C LEU A 22 -9.78 -1.78 -9.65
N CYS A 23 -8.45 -1.70 -9.78
CA CYS A 23 -7.54 -2.55 -9.02
C CYS A 23 -7.64 -2.27 -7.53
N TYR A 24 -7.65 -1.01 -7.10
CA TYR A 24 -7.83 -0.69 -5.68
C TYR A 24 -9.18 -1.19 -5.16
N ALA A 25 -10.28 -0.92 -5.87
CA ALA A 25 -11.60 -1.38 -5.48
C ALA A 25 -11.69 -2.91 -5.38
N GLY A 26 -11.10 -3.63 -6.34
CA GLY A 26 -11.03 -5.09 -6.32
C GLY A 26 -10.18 -5.62 -5.16
N LEU A 27 -9.00 -5.04 -4.94
CA LEU A 27 -8.12 -5.39 -3.83
C LEU A 27 -8.74 -5.08 -2.47
N ALA A 28 -9.42 -3.95 -2.32
CA ALA A 28 -10.10 -3.57 -1.10
C ALA A 28 -11.27 -4.52 -0.79
N ARG A 29 -12.04 -4.93 -1.80
CA ARG A 29 -13.09 -5.95 -1.65
C ARG A 29 -12.51 -7.31 -1.24
N LEU A 30 -11.42 -7.75 -1.86
CA LEU A 30 -10.73 -8.99 -1.50
C LEU A 30 -10.19 -8.94 -0.07
N ALA A 31 -9.56 -7.82 0.31
CA ALA A 31 -9.07 -7.61 1.67
C ALA A 31 -10.22 -7.64 2.69
N GLY A 32 -11.34 -6.97 2.39
CA GLY A 32 -12.55 -7.02 3.23
C GLY A 32 -13.12 -8.43 3.37
N ALA A 33 -13.15 -9.22 2.29
CA ALA A 33 -13.57 -10.63 2.35
C ALA A 33 -12.63 -11.51 3.20
N LEU A 34 -11.36 -11.13 3.31
CA LEU A 34 -10.36 -11.79 4.16
C LEU A 34 -10.35 -11.24 5.60
N GLY A 35 -11.27 -10.36 5.96
CA GLY A 35 -11.34 -9.75 7.30
C GLY A 35 -10.29 -8.65 7.55
N VAL A 36 -9.60 -8.18 6.50
CA VAL A 36 -8.64 -7.08 6.60
C VAL A 36 -9.38 -5.75 6.44
N ALA A 37 -9.37 -4.94 7.50
CA ALA A 37 -9.92 -3.59 7.46
C ALA A 37 -9.02 -2.66 6.61
N THR A 38 -9.48 -2.33 5.40
CA THR A 38 -8.80 -1.35 4.53
C THR A 38 -9.28 0.07 4.82
N TRP A 39 -10.48 0.20 5.35
CA TRP A 39 -11.04 1.47 5.77
C TRP A 39 -11.71 1.22 7.11
N ILE A 40 -11.45 2.08 8.09
CA ILE A 40 -12.10 2.00 9.39
C ILE A 40 -13.23 3.02 9.36
N PRO A 41 -14.47 2.59 9.04
CA PRO A 41 -15.61 3.49 9.00
C PRO A 41 -15.89 4.03 10.40
N TYR A 42 -15.93 5.35 10.50
CA TYR A 42 -16.49 6.07 11.63
C TYR A 42 -18.00 6.27 11.36
N PRO A 43 -18.85 5.97 12.35
CA PRO A 43 -19.39 7.02 13.23
C PRO A 43 -19.20 6.58 14.71
N ALA A 44 -18.96 7.45 15.68
CA ALA A 44 -19.52 8.79 15.86
C ALA A 44 -18.53 9.68 16.62
N LEU A 45 -18.52 10.98 16.31
CA LEU A 45 -17.83 11.99 17.11
C LEU A 45 -18.32 11.86 18.56
N ARG A 46 -17.51 11.24 19.41
CA ARG A 46 -17.67 11.42 20.85
C ARG A 46 -16.57 12.38 21.27
N ARG A 47 -16.97 13.57 21.73
CA ARG A 47 -16.17 14.30 22.71
C ARG A 47 -16.02 13.37 23.90
N GLN A 48 -14.90 12.67 23.96
CA GLN A 48 -14.55 11.88 25.12
C GLN A 48 -13.82 12.82 26.07
N TRP A 49 -14.39 13.00 27.25
CA TRP A 49 -13.64 13.57 28.36
C TRP A 49 -12.57 12.55 28.73
N LEU A 50 -11.31 12.93 28.51
CA LEU A 50 -10.13 12.16 28.87
C LEU A 50 -9.50 12.86 30.06
N LEU A 51 -9.25 12.14 31.15
CA LEU A 51 -8.45 12.66 32.23
C LEU A 51 -6.99 12.66 31.77
N ILE A 52 -6.48 13.83 31.38
CA ILE A 52 -5.09 14.05 30.99
C ILE A 52 -4.43 14.80 32.14
N GLY A 53 -3.49 14.12 32.82
CA GLY A 53 -2.98 14.57 34.12
C GLY A 53 -4.08 14.50 35.18
N GLU A 54 -4.37 15.63 35.84
CA GLU A 54 -5.48 15.76 36.80
C GLU A 54 -6.70 16.51 36.24
N SER A 55 -6.73 16.78 34.93
CA SER A 55 -7.79 17.57 34.30
C SER A 55 -8.57 16.77 33.27
N TRP A 56 -9.91 16.87 33.31
CA TRP A 56 -10.76 16.33 32.26
C TRP A 56 -10.71 17.26 31.05
N GLN A 57 -10.30 16.73 29.89
CA GLN A 57 -10.21 17.47 28.64
C GLN A 57 -10.99 16.74 27.55
N SER A 58 -11.72 17.47 26.71
CA SER A 58 -12.41 16.89 25.55
C SER A 58 -11.50 16.90 24.33
N ALA A 59 -11.23 15.73 23.74
CA ALA A 59 -10.51 15.62 22.46
C ALA A 59 -11.44 15.08 21.36
N GLU A 60 -11.26 15.59 20.14
CA GLU A 60 -12.02 15.18 18.95
C GLU A 60 -11.07 14.41 18.00
N PHE A 61 -11.51 13.26 17.49
CA PHE A 61 -10.72 12.43 16.56
C PHE A 61 -11.47 12.24 15.24
N SER A 62 -10.80 12.47 14.10
CA SER A 62 -11.34 12.31 12.74
C SER A 62 -10.81 11.03 12.07
N GLY A 63 -11.61 10.44 11.16
CA GLY A 63 -11.40 9.08 10.60
C GLY A 63 -10.00 8.81 10.03
N ALA A 64 -9.55 7.55 10.13
CA ALA A 64 -8.20 7.13 9.78
C ALA A 64 -8.16 6.15 8.61
N ILE A 65 -7.25 6.40 7.68
CA ILE A 65 -6.83 5.45 6.64
C ILE A 65 -6.02 4.35 7.33
N ALA A 66 -6.41 3.08 7.16
CA ALA A 66 -5.67 1.95 7.73
C ALA A 66 -4.39 1.68 6.93
N ASP A 67 -3.29 1.30 7.57
CA ASP A 67 -2.01 0.99 6.92
C ASP A 67 -2.14 0.03 5.73
N ALA A 68 -3.06 -0.95 5.85
CA ALA A 68 -3.36 -1.89 4.78
C ALA A 68 -3.78 -1.19 3.47
N SER A 69 -4.60 -0.14 3.53
CA SER A 69 -5.02 0.59 2.33
C SER A 69 -3.89 1.35 1.64
N VAL A 70 -2.87 1.80 2.38
CA VAL A 70 -1.68 2.42 1.77
C VAL A 70 -0.93 1.40 0.92
N PHE A 71 -0.74 0.17 1.43
CA PHE A 71 -0.08 -0.89 0.67
C PHE A 71 -0.90 -1.39 -0.53
N LEU A 72 -2.22 -1.46 -0.40
CA LEU A 72 -3.11 -1.79 -1.52
C LEU A 72 -3.11 -0.69 -2.59
N THR A 73 -3.06 0.57 -2.19
CA THR A 73 -2.96 1.72 -3.11
C THR A 73 -1.65 1.69 -3.87
N ALA A 74 -0.53 1.40 -3.20
CA ALA A 74 0.77 1.23 -3.84
C ALA A 74 0.74 0.08 -4.88
N LEU A 75 0.13 -1.06 -4.55
CA LEU A 75 -0.01 -2.18 -5.48
C LEU A 75 -0.90 -1.82 -6.68
N ALA A 76 -2.01 -1.11 -6.44
CA ALA A 76 -2.90 -0.63 -7.50
C ALA A 76 -2.18 0.37 -8.42
N ALA A 77 -1.34 1.24 -7.88
CA ALA A 77 -0.53 2.19 -8.66
C ALA A 77 0.50 1.45 -9.54
N VAL A 78 1.14 0.40 -9.02
CA VAL A 78 2.05 -0.45 -9.82
C VAL A 78 1.30 -1.13 -10.97
N ALA A 79 0.12 -1.70 -10.70
CA ALA A 79 -0.71 -2.30 -11.74
C ALA A 79 -1.12 -1.25 -12.80
N ALA A 80 -1.53 -0.06 -12.36
CA ALA A 80 -1.89 1.06 -13.23
C ALA A 80 -0.72 1.50 -14.12
N TYR A 81 0.49 1.58 -13.55
CA TYR A 81 1.71 1.91 -14.30
C TYR A 81 1.99 0.91 -15.44
N TYR A 82 1.93 -0.39 -15.16
CA TYR A 82 2.17 -1.41 -16.19
C TYR A 82 1.05 -1.43 -17.25
N CYS A 83 -0.20 -1.19 -16.86
CA CYS A 83 -1.31 -1.01 -17.81
C CYS A 83 -1.09 0.21 -18.71
N ALA A 84 -0.73 1.36 -18.13
CA ALA A 84 -0.43 2.57 -18.89
C ALA A 84 0.73 2.34 -19.87
N ARG A 85 1.75 1.59 -19.48
CA ARG A 85 2.87 1.23 -20.36
C ARG A 85 2.43 0.34 -21.54
N ILE A 86 1.52 -0.61 -21.31
CA ILE A 86 0.93 -1.42 -22.38
C ILE A 86 0.15 -0.53 -23.36
N VAL A 87 -0.71 0.34 -22.85
CA VAL A 87 -1.54 1.25 -23.68
C VAL A 87 -0.68 2.25 -24.45
N TYR A 88 0.33 2.82 -23.79
CA TYR A 88 1.25 3.77 -24.42
C TYR A 88 2.02 3.13 -25.57
N HIS A 89 2.60 1.95 -25.37
CA HIS A 89 3.37 1.25 -26.41
C HIS A 89 2.51 0.40 -27.36
N LEU A 90 1.22 0.24 -27.08
CA LEU A 90 0.31 -0.68 -27.77
C LEU A 90 0.86 -2.11 -27.84
N SER A 91 1.60 -2.53 -26.81
CA SER A 91 2.32 -3.81 -26.80
C SER A 91 2.45 -4.38 -25.39
N PHE A 92 2.32 -5.70 -25.28
CA PHE A 92 2.54 -6.44 -24.03
C PHE A 92 4.01 -6.78 -23.79
N ALA A 93 4.91 -6.51 -24.75
CA ALA A 93 6.34 -6.80 -24.62
C ALA A 93 6.95 -6.26 -23.31
N PRO A 94 6.67 -5.02 -22.86
CA PRO A 94 7.24 -4.47 -21.62
C PRO A 94 6.89 -5.28 -20.36
N VAL A 95 5.71 -5.91 -20.32
CA VAL A 95 5.25 -6.69 -19.15
C VAL A 95 5.70 -8.15 -19.23
N ARG A 96 5.95 -8.67 -20.44
CA ARG A 96 6.44 -10.05 -20.64
C ARG A 96 7.92 -10.21 -20.32
N GLN A 97 8.68 -9.11 -20.28
CA GLN A 97 10.08 -9.13 -19.87
C GLN A 97 10.23 -9.80 -18.51
N ARG A 98 11.28 -10.63 -18.40
CA ARG A 98 11.56 -11.40 -17.18
C ARG A 98 11.65 -10.50 -15.96
N ARG A 99 12.33 -9.36 -16.08
CA ARG A 99 12.49 -8.40 -14.98
C ARG A 99 11.16 -7.82 -14.51
N ALA A 100 10.31 -7.35 -15.44
CA ALA A 100 9.00 -6.79 -15.10
C ALA A 100 8.13 -7.79 -14.34
N ARG A 101 8.09 -9.06 -14.77
CA ARG A 101 7.36 -10.13 -14.06
C ARG A 101 7.86 -10.34 -12.62
N TRP A 102 9.17 -10.31 -12.42
CA TRP A 102 9.77 -10.42 -11.08
C TRP A 102 9.49 -9.21 -10.20
N LEU A 103 9.44 -8.00 -10.77
CA LEU A 103 9.08 -6.79 -10.03
C LEU A 103 7.60 -6.81 -9.63
N ILE A 104 6.69 -7.17 -10.55
CA ILE A 104 5.26 -7.32 -10.26
C ILE A 104 5.04 -8.38 -9.17
N ALA A 105 5.67 -9.55 -9.30
CA ALA A 105 5.58 -10.60 -8.28
C ALA A 105 6.12 -10.11 -6.92
N GLY A 106 7.22 -9.36 -6.93
CA GLY A 106 7.77 -8.75 -5.71
C GLY A 106 6.82 -7.77 -5.04
N TRP A 107 6.14 -6.93 -5.82
CA TRP A 107 5.12 -6.03 -5.30
C TRP A 107 3.93 -6.78 -4.71
N ILE A 108 3.43 -7.83 -5.38
CA ILE A 108 2.32 -8.64 -4.85
C ILE A 108 2.72 -9.30 -3.52
N VAL A 109 3.84 -10.02 -3.49
CA VAL A 109 4.32 -10.73 -2.29
C VAL A 109 4.65 -9.74 -1.17
N GLY A 110 5.32 -8.64 -1.51
CA GLY A 110 5.68 -7.58 -0.57
C GLY A 110 4.46 -6.93 0.06
N THR A 111 3.46 -6.55 -0.74
CA THR A 111 2.19 -5.97 -0.26
C THR A 111 1.47 -6.93 0.68
N VAL A 112 1.34 -8.21 0.32
CA VAL A 112 0.70 -9.22 1.19
C VAL A 112 1.46 -9.35 2.53
N ALA A 113 2.79 -9.42 2.49
CA ALA A 113 3.61 -9.50 3.69
C ALA A 113 3.48 -8.25 4.58
N MET A 114 3.48 -7.05 3.99
CA MET A 114 3.34 -5.79 4.74
C MET A 114 1.94 -5.63 5.34
N VAL A 115 0.89 -6.05 4.63
CA VAL A 115 -0.47 -6.08 5.18
C VAL A 115 -0.56 -7.06 6.35
N ALA A 116 0.01 -8.26 6.24
CA ALA A 116 0.03 -9.21 7.35
C ALA A 116 0.81 -8.68 8.56
N LEU A 117 1.95 -8.03 8.33
CA LEU A 117 2.76 -7.40 9.38
C LEU A 117 2.01 -6.25 10.06
N SER A 118 1.31 -5.39 9.31
CA SER A 118 0.53 -4.30 9.89
C SER A 118 -0.64 -4.80 10.73
N GLN A 119 -1.34 -5.86 10.31
CA GLN A 119 -2.37 -6.51 11.12
C GLN A 119 -1.80 -7.10 12.41
N SER A 120 -0.63 -7.73 12.34
CA SER A 120 0.06 -8.30 13.51
C SER A 120 0.46 -7.22 14.52
N LEU A 121 0.94 -6.07 14.04
CA LEU A 121 1.23 -4.91 14.87
C LEU A 121 -0.05 -4.36 15.51
N GLY A 122 -1.15 -4.26 14.76
CA GLY A 122 -2.46 -3.86 15.28
C GLY A 122 -2.93 -4.75 16.43
N TRP A 123 -2.79 -6.08 16.30
CA TRP A 123 -3.12 -7.02 17.37
C TRP A 123 -2.24 -6.81 18.61
N LEU A 124 -0.93 -6.59 18.42
CA LEU A 124 0.01 -6.35 19.51
C LEU A 124 -0.31 -5.05 20.27
N TYR A 125 -0.69 -3.98 19.57
CA TYR A 125 -1.15 -2.74 20.21
C TYR A 125 -2.48 -2.92 20.97
N GLY A 126 -3.37 -3.78 20.46
CA GLY A 126 -4.61 -4.16 21.15
C GLY A 126 -4.36 -4.96 22.43
N ALA A 127 -3.36 -5.84 22.43
CA ALA A 127 -2.98 -6.65 23.59
C ALA A 127 -2.26 -5.83 24.67
N PHE A 128 -1.53 -4.78 24.29
CA PHE A 128 -0.76 -3.92 25.20
C PHE A 128 -1.21 -2.45 25.12
N PRO A 129 -2.33 -2.09 25.77
CA PRO A 129 -2.92 -0.74 25.68
C PRO A 129 -2.00 0.38 26.23
N GLY A 130 -0.97 0.02 27.01
CA GLY A 130 0.07 0.97 27.44
C GLY A 130 0.82 1.61 26.27
N PHE A 131 1.02 0.91 25.16
CA PHE A 131 1.63 1.46 23.95
C PHE A 131 0.71 2.42 23.19
N ALA A 132 -0.61 2.21 23.25
CA ALA A 132 -1.57 3.11 22.63
C ALA A 132 -1.62 4.48 23.34
N ARG A 133 -1.33 4.54 24.66
CA ARG A 133 -1.30 5.80 25.44
C ARG A 133 -0.15 6.74 25.03
N ILE A 134 0.90 6.22 24.43
CA ILE A 134 2.07 7.03 23.98
C ILE A 134 1.87 7.56 22.55
N GLY A 135 0.69 7.32 21.95
CA GLY A 135 0.18 7.98 20.74
C GLY A 135 1.17 8.06 19.58
N TRP A 136 1.76 9.23 19.39
CA TRP A 136 2.68 9.51 18.28
C TRP A 136 3.94 8.63 18.30
N LEU A 137 4.40 8.22 19.49
CA LEU A 137 5.63 7.44 19.65
C LEU A 137 5.43 5.99 19.22
N SER A 138 4.25 5.42 19.53
CA SER A 138 3.87 4.10 19.04
C SER A 138 3.60 4.10 17.53
N ALA A 139 2.99 5.16 16.99
CA ALA A 139 2.84 5.34 15.54
C ALA A 139 4.20 5.44 14.82
N ALA A 140 5.15 6.21 15.37
CA ALA A 140 6.50 6.34 14.83
C ALA A 140 7.27 5.01 14.87
N LEU A 141 7.14 4.25 15.95
CA LEU A 141 7.72 2.90 16.06
C LEU A 141 7.10 1.93 15.06
N GLY A 142 5.77 1.92 14.92
CA GLY A 142 5.07 1.10 13.93
C GLY A 142 5.53 1.42 12.51
N PHE A 143 5.65 2.72 12.18
CA PHE A 143 6.20 3.16 10.90
C PHE A 143 7.65 2.70 10.70
N ALA A 144 8.51 2.85 11.71
CA ALA A 144 9.91 2.42 11.63
C ALA A 144 10.03 0.91 11.40
N VAL A 145 9.19 0.11 12.05
CA VAL A 145 9.12 -1.35 11.84
C VAL A 145 8.67 -1.67 10.43
N LEU A 146 7.60 -1.05 9.93
CA LEU A 146 7.09 -1.28 8.57
C LEU A 146 8.10 -0.83 7.51
N ALA A 147 8.71 0.34 7.66
CA ALA A 147 9.72 0.86 6.74
C ALA A 147 10.99 -0.01 6.74
N GLY A 148 11.43 -0.47 7.92
CA GLY A 148 12.54 -1.40 8.08
C GLY A 148 12.25 -2.75 7.42
N ALA A 149 11.06 -3.29 7.63
CA ALA A 149 10.62 -4.55 7.04
C ALA A 149 10.49 -4.45 5.51
N ALA A 150 9.92 -3.36 4.98
CA ALA A 150 9.84 -3.08 3.55
C ALA A 150 11.23 -2.97 2.91
N SER A 151 12.15 -2.26 3.57
CA SER A 151 13.54 -2.13 3.11
C SER A 151 14.28 -3.47 3.13
N GLY A 152 14.07 -4.26 4.20
CA GLY A 152 14.61 -5.62 4.33
C GLY A 152 14.09 -6.54 3.23
N PHE A 153 12.77 -6.50 2.98
CA PHE A 153 12.13 -7.25 1.90
C PHE A 153 12.69 -6.85 0.53
N ALA A 154 12.78 -5.55 0.22
CA ALA A 154 13.32 -5.09 -1.06
C ALA A 154 14.76 -5.58 -1.29
N ARG A 155 15.61 -5.56 -0.25
CA ARG A 155 16.98 -6.11 -0.31
C ARG A 155 16.98 -7.63 -0.49
N ALA A 156 16.13 -8.35 0.23
CA ALA A 156 16.00 -9.80 0.11
C ALA A 156 15.51 -10.22 -1.28
N TRP A 157 14.46 -9.56 -1.79
CA TRP A 157 13.92 -9.78 -3.12
C TRP A 157 14.95 -9.45 -4.21
N GLY A 158 15.68 -8.34 -4.07
CA GLY A 158 16.78 -7.99 -4.98
C GLY A 158 17.93 -9.01 -4.96
N ARG A 159 18.27 -9.58 -3.79
CA ARG A 159 19.21 -10.71 -3.70
C ARG A 159 18.68 -11.96 -4.41
N LEU A 160 17.41 -12.28 -4.22
CA LEU A 160 16.75 -13.41 -4.90
C LEU A 160 16.73 -13.24 -6.42
N MET A 161 16.37 -12.05 -6.91
CA MET A 161 16.40 -11.71 -8.34
C MET A 161 17.80 -11.90 -8.93
N ARG A 162 18.85 -11.44 -8.22
CA ARG A 162 20.24 -11.65 -8.63
C ARG A 162 20.63 -13.13 -8.64
N ALA A 163 20.28 -13.88 -7.60
CA ALA A 163 20.52 -15.32 -7.53
C ALA A 163 19.83 -16.09 -8.67
N ARG A 164 18.66 -15.62 -9.10
CA ARG A 164 17.91 -16.16 -10.24
C ARG A 164 18.37 -15.60 -11.59
N LYS A 165 19.46 -14.83 -11.64
CA LYS A 165 20.03 -14.21 -12.85
C LYS A 165 19.02 -13.33 -13.60
N VAL A 166 18.15 -12.63 -12.88
CA VAL A 166 17.19 -11.68 -13.47
C VAL A 166 17.99 -10.46 -13.97
N PRO A 167 17.74 -9.96 -15.21
CA PRO A 167 18.48 -8.83 -15.76
C PRO A 167 18.39 -7.57 -14.87
N ALA A 168 19.51 -6.84 -14.76
CA ALA A 168 19.59 -5.59 -13.99
C ALA A 168 19.05 -4.37 -14.75
N THR A 169 18.96 -4.45 -16.07
CA THR A 169 18.36 -3.47 -17.00
C THR A 169 17.55 -4.20 -18.06
N GLU A 170 16.62 -3.49 -18.70
CA GLU A 170 16.00 -3.98 -19.94
C GLU A 170 17.04 -4.01 -21.07
#